data_AF-A0A1G3P3H6-F1
#
_entry.id   AF-A0A1G3P3H6-F1
#
_cell.length_a   1.000
_cell.length_b   1.000
_cell.length_c   1.000
_cell.angle_alpha   90.00
_cell.angle_beta   90.00
_cell.angle_gamma   90.00
#
_symmetry.space_group_name_H-M   'P 1'
#
loop_
_entity.id
_entity.type
_entity.pdbx_description
1 polymer ?
#
loop_
_entity_poly.entity_id
_entity_poly.type
_entity_poly.pdbx_seq_one_letter_code
_entity_poly.pdbx_strand_id
1 'polypeptide(L)'
;MYLDYAQRQARQRKTVTMSQWAEKLDAFLEFNEQELLIHPGKVKAEVAKQIAEERYEEFDEKRRKSEALAADEDDIRQLEQFEKELLEKRSKQSE
;
A
#
# COMPACT_ATOMS: atom_id res chain seq x y z
N MET A 1 3.71 6.70 17.96
CA MET A 1 3.11 7.41 19.10
C MET A 1 2.68 6.46 20.25
N TYR A 2 1.74 5.52 20.08
CA TYR A 2 1.47 4.47 21.09
C TYR A 2 2.61 3.44 21.19
N LEU A 3 3.12 2.97 20.04
CA LEU A 3 4.22 2.00 20.00
C LEU A 3 5.51 2.54 20.61
N ASP A 4 5.80 3.84 20.46
CA ASP A 4 6.96 4.48 21.10
C ASP A 4 6.81 4.53 22.62
N TYR A 5 5.61 4.82 23.12
CA TYR A 5 5.29 4.73 24.54
C TYR A 5 5.49 3.29 25.03
N ALA A 6 4.99 2.30 24.30
CA ALA A 6 5.15 0.90 24.65
C ALA A 6 6.62 0.47 24.68
N GLN A 7 7.38 0.88 23.66
CA GLN A 7 8.82 0.62 23.57
C GLN A 7 9.59 1.26 24.75
N ARG A 8 9.21 2.47 25.18
CA ARG A 8 9.81 3.10 26.37
C ARG A 8 9.51 2.34 27.65
N GLN A 9 8.28 1.85 27.85
CA GLN A 9 7.95 1.02 29.02
C GLN A 9 8.76 -0.29 29.04
N ALA A 10 8.89 -0.93 27.88
CA ALA A 10 9.70 -2.14 27.72
C ALA A 10 11.18 -1.89 28.03
N ARG A 11 11.76 -0.78 27.52
CA ARG A 11 13.14 -0.36 27.83
C ARG A 11 13.36 -0.09 29.33
N GLN A 12 12.33 0.41 30.02
CA GLN A 12 12.35 0.63 31.47
C GLN A 12 12.15 -0.66 32.29
N ARG A 13 12.04 -1.83 31.64
CA ARG A 13 11.76 -3.14 32.27
C ARG A 13 10.50 -3.12 33.13
N LYS A 14 9.52 -2.29 32.79
CA LYS A 14 8.21 -2.31 33.44
C LYS A 14 7.43 -3.50 32.91
N THR A 15 7.17 -4.47 33.78
CA THR A 15 6.34 -5.62 33.46
C THR A 15 4.91 -5.14 33.32
N VAL A 16 4.34 -5.30 32.13
CA VAL A 16 2.95 -4.94 31.81
C VAL A 16 2.29 -6.17 31.22
N THR A 17 1.14 -6.56 31.78
CA THR A 17 0.35 -7.69 31.30
C THR A 17 -0.41 -7.32 30.02
N MET A 18 -0.87 -8.32 29.25
CA MET A 18 -1.67 -8.05 28.04
C MET A 18 -2.98 -7.31 28.36
N SER A 19 -3.61 -7.57 29.51
CA SER A 19 -4.81 -6.83 29.96
C SER A 19 -4.51 -5.33 30.16
N GLN A 20 -3.40 -5.02 30.82
CA GLN A 20 -2.99 -3.63 31.05
C GLN A 20 -2.59 -2.92 29.75
N TRP A 21 -2.08 -3.65 28.76
CA TRP A 21 -1.83 -3.07 27.44
C TRP A 21 -3.11 -2.69 26.71
N ALA A 22 -4.16 -3.51 26.83
CA ALA A 22 -5.48 -3.20 26.27
C ALA A 22 -6.05 -1.91 26.89
N GLU A 23 -6.08 -1.81 28.22
CA GLU A 23 -6.54 -0.60 28.92
C GLU A 23 -5.76 0.66 28.52
N LYS A 24 -4.44 0.56 28.39
CA LYS A 24 -3.58 1.68 27.95
C LYS A 24 -3.83 2.06 26.51
N LEU A 25 -4.17 1.10 25.65
CA LEU A 25 -4.52 1.37 24.25
C LEU A 25 -5.84 2.12 24.18
N ASP A 26 -6.84 1.67 24.94
CA ASP A 26 -8.15 2.30 24.96
C ASP A 26 -8.06 3.75 25.44
N ALA A 27 -7.37 3.99 26.57
CA ALA A 27 -7.13 5.35 27.07
C ALA A 27 -6.32 6.21 26.10
N PHE A 28 -5.40 5.61 25.33
CA PHE A 28 -4.65 6.33 24.30
C PHE A 28 -5.55 6.73 23.13
N LEU A 29 -6.44 5.85 22.68
CA LEU A 29 -7.38 6.14 21.60
C LEU A 29 -8.38 7.24 22.02
N GLU A 30 -8.95 7.15 23.21
CA GLU A 30 -9.83 8.19 23.77
C GLU A 30 -9.13 9.55 23.85
N PHE A 31 -7.87 9.56 24.32
CA PHE A 31 -7.08 10.80 24.39
C PHE A 31 -6.84 11.44 23.01
N ASN A 32 -6.80 10.64 21.94
CA ASN A 32 -6.64 11.13 20.56
C ASN A 32 -8.00 11.32 19.85
N GLU A 33 -9.10 11.41 20.60
CA GLU A 33 -10.46 11.57 20.07
C GLU A 33 -10.85 10.48 19.06
N GLN A 34 -10.27 9.29 19.19
CA GLN A 34 -10.62 8.12 18.38
C GLN A 34 -11.71 7.32 19.10
N GLU A 35 -12.74 6.91 18.37
CA GLU A 35 -13.81 6.09 18.93
C GLU A 35 -13.32 4.67 19.25
N LEU A 36 -13.62 4.20 20.46
CA LEU A 36 -13.34 2.84 20.86
C LEU A 36 -14.31 1.85 20.24
N LEU A 37 -13.77 0.72 19.77
CA LEU A 37 -14.57 -0.38 19.26
C LEU A 37 -15.16 -1.21 20.42
N ILE A 38 -16.29 -0.78 20.97
CA ILE A 38 -16.97 -1.44 22.10
C ILE A 38 -17.71 -2.73 21.73
N HIS A 39 -17.85 -3.03 20.43
CA HIS A 39 -18.57 -4.18 19.94
C HIS A 39 -17.91 -4.77 18.69
N PRO A 40 -18.03 -6.09 18.43
CA PRO A 40 -17.45 -6.74 17.25
C PRO A 40 -18.02 -6.24 15.91
N GLY A 41 -18.94 -5.29 15.93
CA GLY A 41 -19.61 -4.74 14.76
C GLY A 41 -20.73 -5.64 14.27
N LYS A 42 -21.23 -5.35 13.06
CA LYS A 42 -22.32 -6.08 12.42
C LYS A 42 -21.87 -6.97 11.26
N VAL A 43 -20.61 -6.79 10.83
CA VAL A 43 -20.08 -7.46 9.64
C VAL A 43 -19.38 -8.75 10.06
N LYS A 44 -19.87 -9.88 9.55
CA LYS A 44 -19.22 -11.17 9.74
C LYS A 44 -17.89 -11.21 8.98
N ALA A 45 -16.92 -11.96 9.48
CA ALA A 45 -15.60 -12.10 8.86
C ALA A 45 -15.68 -12.53 7.38
N GLU A 46 -16.61 -13.43 7.05
CA GLU A 46 -16.85 -13.89 5.67
C GLU A 46 -17.29 -12.75 4.74
N VAL A 47 -18.20 -11.89 5.19
CA VAL A 47 -18.66 -10.72 4.42
C VAL A 47 -17.54 -9.69 4.26
N ALA A 48 -16.76 -9.45 5.32
CA ALA A 48 -15.61 -8.56 5.26
C ALA A 48 -14.56 -9.07 4.25
N LYS A 49 -14.32 -10.39 4.21
CA LYS A 49 -13.42 -11.03 3.26
C LYS A 49 -13.91 -10.86 1.82
N GLN A 50 -15.19 -11.13 1.56
CA GLN A 50 -15.77 -10.96 0.23
C GLN A 50 -15.62 -9.51 -0.27
N ILE A 51 -15.94 -8.53 0.59
CA ILE A 51 -15.76 -7.11 0.23
C ILE A 51 -14.29 -6.80 -0.07
N ALA A 52 -13.36 -7.33 0.72
CA ALA A 52 -11.93 -7.12 0.48
C ALA A 52 -11.48 -7.71 -0.87
N GLU A 53 -11.95 -8.91 -1.22
CA GLU A 53 -11.66 -9.57 -2.50
C GLU A 53 -12.22 -8.78 -3.69
N GLU A 54 -13.50 -8.36 -3.63
CA GLU A 54 -14.14 -7.55 -4.67
C GLU A 54 -13.39 -6.21 -4.90
N ARG A 55 -13.01 -5.53 -3.81
CA ARG A 55 -12.25 -4.27 -3.90
C ARG A 55 -10.85 -4.47 -4.45
N TYR A 56 -10.22 -5.59 -4.11
CA TYR A 56 -8.91 -5.93 -4.63
C TYR A 56 -8.97 -6.23 -6.13
N GLU A 57 -10.00 -6.91 -6.60
CA GLU A 57 -10.19 -7.20 -8.02
C GLU A 57 -10.35 -5.92 -8.85
N GLU A 58 -11.19 -4.98 -8.39
CA GLU A 58 -11.32 -3.66 -9.03
C GLU A 58 -9.99 -2.90 -9.11
N PHE A 59 -9.20 -2.96 -8.03
CA PHE A 59 -7.88 -2.34 -7.99
C PHE A 59 -6.91 -3.04 -8.96
N ASP A 60 -6.88 -4.37 -8.95
CA ASP A 60 -5.95 -5.15 -9.75
C ASP A 60 -6.23 -5.00 -11.26
N GLU A 61 -7.50 -4.94 -11.67
CA GLU A 61 -7.84 -4.64 -13.06
C GLU A 61 -7.35 -3.27 -13.51
N LYS A 62 -7.55 -2.23 -12.68
CA LYS A 62 -7.08 -0.86 -12.99
C LYS A 62 -5.57 -0.83 -13.07
N ARG A 63 -4.89 -1.49 -12.14
CA ARG A 63 -3.43 -1.59 -12.10
C ARG A 63 -2.90 -2.29 -13.36
N ARG A 64 -3.44 -3.46 -13.73
CA ARG A 64 -3.02 -4.19 -14.94
C ARG A 64 -3.22 -3.38 -16.21
N LYS A 65 -4.35 -2.66 -16.34
CA LYS A 65 -4.58 -1.75 -17.48
C LYS A 65 -3.57 -0.62 -17.52
N SER A 66 -3.25 -0.02 -16.37
CA SER A 66 -2.24 1.03 -16.27
C SER A 66 -0.84 0.52 -16.62
N GLU A 67 -0.48 -0.67 -16.14
CA GLU A 67 0.82 -1.30 -16.42
C GLU A 67 0.95 -1.64 -17.92
N ALA A 68 -0.12 -2.15 -18.54
CA ALA A 68 -0.14 -2.43 -19.98
C ALA A 68 0.06 -1.16 -20.83
N LEU A 69 -0.67 -0.08 -20.51
CA LEU A 69 -0.52 1.20 -21.22
C LEU A 69 0.89 1.78 -21.07
N ALA A 70 1.48 1.69 -19.89
CA ALA A 70 2.86 2.15 -19.66
C ALA A 70 3.87 1.34 -20.49
N ALA A 71 3.68 0.02 -20.58
CA ALA A 71 4.51 -0.84 -21.42
C ALA A 71 4.37 -0.49 -22.91
N ASP A 72 3.14 -0.28 -23.39
CA ASP A 72 2.88 0.13 -24.77
C ASP A 72 3.57 1.46 -25.11
N GLU A 73 3.53 2.44 -24.20
CA GLU A 73 4.23 3.71 -24.36
C GLU A 73 5.76 3.55 -24.41
N ASP A 74 6.32 2.71 -23.53
CA ASP A 74 7.75 2.46 -23.50
C ASP A 74 8.23 1.71 -24.76
N ASP A 75 7.43 0.79 -25.29
CA ASP A 75 7.69 0.09 -26.55
C ASP A 75 7.71 1.06 -27.74
N ILE A 76 6.74 2.00 -27.80
CA ILE A 76 6.71 3.05 -28.84
C ILE A 76 7.97 3.91 -28.77
N ARG A 77 8.37 4.35 -27.58
CA ARG A 77 9.60 5.16 -27.42
C ARG A 77 10.85 4.42 -27.88
N GLN A 78 10.94 3.11 -27.63
CA GLN A 78 12.05 2.30 -28.11
C GLN A 78 12.07 2.20 -29.65
N LEU A 79 10.90 2.02 -30.28
CA LEU A 79 10.80 2.00 -31.74
C LEU A 79 11.22 3.34 -32.37
N GLU A 80 10.81 4.46 -31.80
CA GLU A 80 11.22 5.80 -32.25
C GLU A 80 12.75 6.01 -32.13
N GLN A 81 13.35 5.52 -31.04
CA GLN A 81 14.79 5.56 -30.86
C GLN A 81 15.51 4.71 -31.92
N PHE A 82 15.04 3.49 -32.17
CA PHE A 82 15.61 2.62 -33.20
C PHE A 82 15.48 3.23 -34.60
N GLU A 83 14.34 3.84 -34.93
CA GLU A 83 14.16 4.55 -36.20
C GLU A 83 15.19 5.66 -36.37
N LYS A 84 15.36 6.50 -35.34
CA LYS A 84 16.34 7.59 -35.35
C LYS A 84 17.76 7.08 -35.55
N GLU A 85 18.16 6.03 -34.82
CA GLU A 85 19.48 5.41 -34.98
C GLU A 85 19.71 4.85 -36.39
N LEU A 86 18.69 4.23 -37.00
CA LEU A 86 18.77 3.72 -38.37
C LEU A 86 18.92 4.85 -39.39
N LEU A 87 18.18 5.95 -39.23
CA LEU A 87 18.29 7.13 -40.09
C LEU A 87 19.69 7.76 -40.01
N GLU A 88 20.24 7.91 -38.79
CA GLU A 88 21.60 8.42 -38.58
C GLU A 88 22.69 7.51 -39.17
N LYS A 89 22.53 6.18 -39.08
CA LYS A 89 23.45 5.23 -39.71
C LYS A 89 23.39 5.33 -41.24
N ARG A 90 22.19 5.50 -41.81
CA ARG A 90 21.99 5.61 -43.26
C ARG A 90 22.58 6.90 -43.82
N SER A 91 22.44 8.03 -43.13
CA SER A 91 23.03 9.31 -43.58
C SER A 91 24.56 9.27 -43.59
N LYS A 92 25.18 8.63 -42.59
CA LYS A 92 26.64 8.43 -42.51
C LYS A 92 27.20 7.48 -43.57
N GLN A 93 26.39 6.63 -44.19
CA GLN A 93 26.80 5.74 -45.28
C GLN A 93 26.68 6.37 -46.67
N SER A 94 25.95 7.49 -46.81
CA SER A 94 25.74 8.21 -48.08
C SER A 94 26.68 9.40 -48.29
N GLU A 95 27.54 9.71 -47.32
CA GLU A 95 28.66 10.67 -47.40
C GLU A 95 29.98 9.94 -47.68
#